data_AF-A0A819ELA3-F1
#
_entry.id   AF-A0A819ELA3-F1
#
_cell.length_a   1.000
_cell.length_b   1.000
_cell.length_c   1.000
_cell.angle_alpha   90.00
_cell.angle_beta   90.00
_cell.angle_gamma   90.00
#
_symmetry.space_group_name_H-M   'P 1'
#
loop_
_entity.id
_entity.type
_entity.pdbx_description
1 polymer ?
#
loop_
_entity_poly.entity_id
_entity_poly.type
_entity_poly.pdbx_seq_one_letter_code
_entity_poly.pdbx_strand_id
1 'polypeptide(L)'
;SLDNGIAWVEKSYAWGFFIYVYGQCPTNGHCNYGICSYGNCTCNTRYTGIWCDRCSDGYFGFPYCYNCSSDCANNGTCVNATCVCAEGFTGIRCTECQFNFYGPRCTNTTQLVSIQPTYVTDLSARDGINITLIGGHLYFSSLANVICLFQASTNWTVPAIIGNTSIVICRLSNYTQRTSVIISLSLDNGITWVEKSYSWGFSISVYGQCPTNGSCSRGQCHLGGCECSIGYDGFFCDQCDLNYFWLIRSWWWGWFETRECVSCSEQCRNNGTCANSTCICQHGFTGQACDRCEANRYGAHCLPYPVIQSVDPPLINDIGGINITLYGVNFNSSEYRGFRSCKFFPDTQRLNASITEAVIVNDSILICLIPVNQLVTTVQWFLRLMINGTEQDYSTFNLQLVNT
;
A
#
# COMPACT_ATOMS: atom_id res chain seq x y z
N SER A 1 -13.46 -73.42 35.98
CA SER A 1 -13.48 -74.76 36.60
C SER A 1 -12.71 -75.72 35.70
N LEU A 2 -11.97 -76.66 36.28
CA LEU A 2 -11.28 -77.72 35.54
C LEU A 2 -12.05 -79.05 35.53
N ASP A 3 -13.20 -79.09 36.20
CA ASP A 3 -14.04 -80.26 36.44
C ASP A 3 -15.51 -80.00 36.04
N ASN A 4 -15.73 -79.29 34.93
CA ASN A 4 -17.06 -78.99 34.38
C ASN A 4 -18.04 -78.30 35.34
N GLY A 5 -17.52 -77.40 36.17
CA GLY A 5 -18.29 -76.46 36.98
C GLY A 5 -18.47 -76.84 38.45
N ILE A 6 -17.95 -77.99 38.87
CA ILE A 6 -18.12 -78.51 40.24
C ILE A 6 -17.19 -77.77 41.23
N ALA A 7 -15.94 -77.49 40.85
CA ALA A 7 -14.99 -76.71 41.63
C ALA A 7 -14.34 -75.59 40.80
N TRP A 8 -14.09 -74.46 41.45
CA TRP A 8 -13.51 -73.26 40.84
C TRP A 8 -12.19 -72.92 41.51
N VAL A 9 -11.17 -72.65 40.71
CA VAL A 9 -9.84 -72.27 41.22
C VAL A 9 -9.91 -70.85 41.80
N GLU A 10 -9.37 -70.66 43.00
CA GLU A 10 -9.40 -69.37 43.71
C GLU A 10 -8.50 -68.30 43.08
N LYS A 11 -8.95 -67.04 43.10
CA LYS A 11 -8.23 -65.88 42.54
C LYS A 11 -7.23 -65.34 43.57
N SER A 12 -6.04 -64.93 43.12
CA SER A 12 -4.99 -64.36 43.99
C SER A 12 -5.11 -62.85 44.27
N TYR A 13 -5.92 -62.10 43.51
CA TYR A 13 -6.14 -60.65 43.72
C TYR A 13 -7.63 -60.25 43.63
N ALA A 14 -8.02 -59.28 44.47
CA ALA A 14 -9.42 -58.90 44.74
C ALA A 14 -10.13 -58.13 43.61
N TRP A 15 -9.39 -57.65 42.60
CA TRP A 15 -9.97 -57.00 41.42
C TRP A 15 -9.95 -58.03 40.29
N GLY A 16 -11.13 -58.54 39.92
CA GLY A 16 -11.27 -59.69 39.03
C GLY A 16 -10.65 -59.50 37.64
N PHE A 17 -10.43 -60.62 36.93
CA PHE A 17 -10.14 -60.60 35.49
C PHE A 17 -11.43 -60.21 34.74
N PHE A 18 -11.47 -58.99 34.19
CA PHE A 18 -12.58 -58.50 33.38
C PHE A 18 -12.35 -58.83 31.91
N ILE A 19 -13.35 -59.41 31.25
CA ILE A 19 -13.44 -59.39 29.79
C ILE A 19 -14.34 -58.19 29.45
N TYR A 20 -13.75 -57.16 28.84
CA TYR A 20 -14.51 -56.03 28.33
C TYR A 20 -15.10 -56.40 26.97
N VAL A 21 -16.43 -56.56 26.94
CA VAL A 21 -17.18 -56.72 25.68
C VAL A 21 -17.71 -55.34 25.29
N TYR A 22 -17.09 -54.72 24.30
CA TYR A 22 -17.55 -53.46 23.73
C TYR A 22 -18.70 -53.71 22.75
N GLY A 23 -19.65 -52.78 22.66
CA GLY A 23 -20.59 -52.77 21.54
C GLY A 23 -19.84 -52.58 20.22
N GLN A 24 -20.26 -53.25 19.15
CA GLN A 24 -19.56 -53.23 17.85
C GLN A 24 -19.49 -51.84 17.20
N CYS A 25 -20.21 -50.83 17.73
CA CYS A 25 -20.00 -49.43 17.38
C CYS A 25 -19.67 -48.61 18.65
N PRO A 26 -18.45 -48.06 18.76
CA PRO A 26 -18.12 -47.09 19.80
C PRO A 26 -18.92 -45.80 19.63
N THR A 27 -19.03 -44.97 20.69
CA THR A 27 -19.75 -43.68 20.67
C THR A 27 -19.24 -42.67 19.62
N ASN A 28 -18.11 -42.97 18.97
CA ASN A 28 -17.51 -42.18 17.89
C ASN A 28 -17.51 -42.90 16.52
N GLY A 29 -18.19 -44.03 16.36
CA GLY A 29 -18.47 -44.71 15.07
C GLY A 29 -17.26 -44.96 14.15
N HIS A 30 -16.63 -46.13 14.24
CA HIS A 30 -15.51 -46.53 13.36
C HIS A 30 -15.95 -47.06 11.99
N CYS A 31 -16.90 -46.40 11.31
CA CYS A 31 -17.20 -46.70 9.91
C CYS A 31 -16.51 -45.63 9.05
N ASN A 32 -15.25 -45.87 8.63
CA ASN A 32 -14.40 -44.86 7.98
C ASN A 32 -15.16 -44.09 6.87
N TYR A 33 -15.71 -44.85 5.93
CA TYR A 33 -16.51 -44.35 4.82
C TYR A 33 -17.88 -45.04 4.81
N GLY A 34 -18.60 -45.02 5.93
CA GLY A 34 -19.92 -45.65 6.05
C GLY A 34 -20.74 -45.15 7.23
N ILE A 35 -21.94 -45.71 7.38
CA ILE A 35 -22.89 -45.37 8.46
C ILE A 35 -23.04 -46.58 9.38
N CYS A 36 -22.83 -46.42 10.69
CA CYS A 36 -23.14 -47.49 11.65
C CYS A 36 -24.64 -47.55 11.93
N SER A 37 -25.23 -48.73 11.78
CA SER A 37 -26.59 -49.06 12.20
C SER A 37 -26.62 -50.41 12.91
N TYR A 38 -27.19 -50.49 14.11
CA TYR A 38 -27.36 -51.72 14.89
C TYR A 38 -26.08 -52.56 15.10
N GLY A 39 -24.91 -51.92 15.23
CA GLY A 39 -23.64 -52.61 15.45
C GLY A 39 -22.92 -53.08 14.18
N ASN A 40 -23.41 -52.73 13.00
CA ASN A 40 -22.76 -53.02 11.72
C ASN A 40 -22.58 -51.75 10.88
N CYS A 41 -21.50 -51.69 10.10
CA CYS A 41 -21.25 -50.59 9.16
C CYS A 41 -21.91 -50.89 7.81
N THR A 42 -22.71 -49.94 7.33
CA THR A 42 -23.16 -49.89 5.94
C THR A 42 -22.23 -48.97 5.16
N CYS A 43 -21.43 -49.53 4.27
CA CYS A 43 -20.41 -48.77 3.55
C CYS A 43 -20.98 -47.90 2.43
N ASN A 44 -20.37 -46.72 2.26
CA ASN A 44 -20.61 -45.86 1.11
C ASN A 44 -20.16 -46.57 -0.18
N THR A 45 -20.67 -46.09 -1.32
CA THR A 45 -20.28 -46.61 -2.64
C THR A 45 -18.75 -46.60 -2.78
N ARG A 46 -18.19 -47.68 -3.36
CA ARG A 46 -16.75 -47.93 -3.57
C ARG A 46 -15.97 -48.47 -2.36
N TYR A 47 -16.58 -48.59 -1.19
CA TYR A 47 -15.95 -49.09 0.03
C TYR A 47 -16.57 -50.41 0.48
N THR A 48 -15.77 -51.25 1.13
CA THR A 48 -16.17 -52.56 1.68
C THR A 48 -15.39 -52.85 2.96
N GLY A 49 -15.72 -53.95 3.63
CA GLY A 49 -15.14 -54.37 4.91
C GLY A 49 -16.04 -54.04 6.09
N ILE A 50 -15.78 -54.71 7.22
CA ILE A 50 -16.59 -54.57 8.45
C ILE A 50 -16.56 -53.12 8.98
N TRP A 51 -15.50 -52.37 8.65
CA TRP A 51 -15.30 -50.97 9.04
C TRP A 51 -15.25 -50.00 7.86
N CYS A 52 -15.62 -50.45 6.66
CA CYS A 52 -15.50 -49.68 5.41
C CYS A 52 -14.09 -49.14 5.18
N ASP A 53 -13.10 -49.96 5.51
CA ASP A 53 -11.66 -49.68 5.54
C ASP A 53 -10.92 -50.25 4.32
N ARG A 54 -11.66 -50.78 3.35
CA ARG A 54 -11.12 -51.35 2.11
C ARG A 54 -11.93 -50.87 0.91
N CYS A 55 -11.32 -50.90 -0.26
CA CYS A 55 -12.04 -50.65 -1.51
C CYS A 55 -12.86 -51.86 -1.93
N SER A 56 -14.07 -51.62 -2.43
CA SER A 56 -14.90 -52.68 -3.01
C SER A 56 -14.29 -53.21 -4.31
N ASP A 57 -14.73 -54.38 -4.75
CA ASP A 57 -14.25 -54.98 -6.01
C ASP A 57 -14.41 -54.00 -7.18
N GLY A 58 -13.38 -53.94 -8.03
CA GLY A 58 -13.28 -52.95 -9.11
C GLY A 58 -12.73 -51.59 -8.69
N TYR A 59 -12.35 -51.41 -7.42
CA TYR A 59 -11.72 -50.19 -6.92
C TYR A 59 -10.40 -50.45 -6.18
N PHE A 60 -9.50 -49.47 -6.16
CA PHE A 60 -8.16 -49.59 -5.56
C PHE A 60 -7.65 -48.29 -4.93
N GLY A 61 -6.63 -48.38 -4.07
CA GLY A 61 -5.98 -47.21 -3.48
C GLY A 61 -6.79 -46.55 -2.37
N PHE A 62 -7.08 -47.31 -1.32
CA PHE A 62 -7.61 -46.75 -0.06
C PHE A 62 -6.64 -45.67 0.46
N PRO A 63 -7.11 -44.50 0.93
CA PRO A 63 -8.50 -44.19 1.29
C PRO A 63 -9.40 -43.66 0.18
N TYR A 64 -8.90 -43.47 -1.05
CA TYR A 64 -9.65 -42.79 -2.11
C TYR A 64 -10.49 -43.72 -2.99
N CYS A 65 -10.11 -44.99 -3.10
CA CYS A 65 -10.82 -46.02 -3.86
C CYS A 65 -11.17 -45.59 -5.30
N TYR A 66 -10.12 -45.48 -6.11
CA TYR A 66 -10.15 -45.20 -7.55
C TYR A 66 -10.75 -46.35 -8.35
N ASN A 67 -11.47 -46.06 -9.43
CA ASN A 67 -12.14 -47.05 -10.27
C ASN A 67 -11.16 -47.71 -11.24
N CYS A 68 -10.99 -49.03 -11.16
CA CYS A 68 -10.10 -49.81 -12.03
C CYS A 68 -10.32 -49.55 -13.53
N SER A 69 -11.57 -49.36 -13.97
CA SER A 69 -11.91 -49.24 -15.39
C SER A 69 -11.51 -47.90 -16.02
N SER A 70 -11.25 -46.86 -15.21
CA SER A 70 -11.00 -45.50 -15.69
C SER A 70 -9.79 -44.81 -15.08
N ASP A 71 -9.31 -45.26 -13.92
CA ASP A 71 -8.28 -44.55 -13.15
C ASP A 71 -6.87 -45.12 -13.29
N CYS A 72 -6.68 -46.26 -13.96
CA CYS A 72 -5.37 -46.68 -14.43
C CYS A 72 -5.02 -45.88 -15.70
N ALA A 73 -4.36 -44.73 -15.51
CA ALA A 73 -4.01 -43.83 -16.61
C ALA A 73 -2.93 -44.44 -17.52
N ASN A 74 -2.67 -43.78 -18.66
CA ASN A 74 -1.55 -44.07 -19.55
C ASN A 74 -1.46 -45.55 -19.98
N ASN A 75 -2.61 -46.15 -20.30
CA ASN A 75 -2.74 -47.54 -20.74
C ASN A 75 -2.31 -48.58 -19.67
N GLY A 76 -2.36 -48.21 -18.39
CA GLY A 76 -2.21 -49.16 -17.29
C GLY A 76 -3.38 -50.14 -17.19
N THR A 77 -3.12 -51.36 -16.74
CA THR A 77 -4.15 -52.39 -16.57
C THR A 77 -4.40 -52.66 -15.09
N CYS A 78 -5.66 -52.68 -14.66
CA CYS A 78 -5.99 -53.01 -13.27
C CYS A 78 -5.95 -54.53 -13.07
N VAL A 79 -5.05 -55.00 -12.21
CA VAL A 79 -4.93 -56.41 -11.84
C VAL A 79 -4.94 -56.52 -10.32
N ASN A 80 -5.86 -57.32 -9.76
CA ASN A 80 -6.01 -57.53 -8.31
C ASN A 80 -6.05 -56.23 -7.49
N ALA A 81 -6.91 -55.29 -7.89
CA ALA A 81 -7.06 -53.98 -7.24
C ALA A 81 -5.74 -53.21 -7.13
N THR A 82 -4.89 -53.31 -8.15
CA THR A 82 -3.66 -52.52 -8.31
C THR A 82 -3.47 -52.20 -9.80
N CYS A 83 -3.07 -50.99 -10.16
CA CYS A 83 -2.71 -50.69 -11.55
C CYS A 83 -1.31 -51.23 -11.88
N VAL A 84 -1.21 -51.99 -12.96
CA VAL A 84 0.03 -52.38 -13.62
C VAL A 84 0.30 -51.38 -14.73
N CYS A 85 1.35 -50.57 -14.57
CA CYS A 85 1.63 -49.46 -15.47
C CYS A 85 2.37 -49.89 -16.73
N ALA A 86 2.15 -49.16 -17.82
CA ALA A 86 2.93 -49.27 -19.04
C ALA A 86 4.40 -48.87 -18.80
N GLU A 87 5.30 -49.28 -19.70
CA GLU A 87 6.73 -48.95 -19.63
C GLU A 87 6.95 -47.43 -19.47
N GLY A 88 7.86 -47.05 -18.56
CA GLY A 88 8.14 -45.66 -18.25
C GLY A 88 7.19 -45.00 -17.24
N PHE A 89 6.03 -45.61 -16.94
CA PHE A 89 5.05 -45.08 -15.97
C PHE A 89 5.07 -45.85 -14.63
N THR A 90 4.72 -45.15 -13.56
CA THR A 90 4.66 -45.67 -12.18
C THR A 90 3.60 -44.92 -11.35
N GLY A 91 3.52 -45.25 -10.06
CA GLY A 91 2.54 -44.71 -9.12
C GLY A 91 1.23 -45.49 -9.15
N ILE A 92 0.42 -45.30 -8.12
CA ILE A 92 -0.80 -46.11 -7.91
C ILE A 92 -1.81 -45.98 -9.05
N ARG A 93 -1.79 -44.84 -9.78
CA ARG A 93 -2.64 -44.56 -10.94
C ARG A 93 -1.89 -44.49 -12.28
N CYS A 94 -0.61 -44.87 -12.32
CA CYS A 94 0.23 -44.78 -13.52
C CYS A 94 0.38 -43.35 -14.08
N THR A 95 0.30 -42.35 -13.21
CA THR A 95 0.42 -40.92 -13.55
C THR A 95 1.82 -40.35 -13.28
N GLU A 96 2.70 -41.12 -12.67
CA GLU A 96 4.07 -40.73 -12.36
C GLU A 96 5.03 -41.41 -13.34
N CYS A 97 6.23 -40.87 -13.53
CA CYS A 97 7.24 -41.51 -14.36
C CYS A 97 8.18 -42.37 -13.52
N GLN A 98 8.59 -43.52 -14.07
CA GLN A 98 9.66 -44.33 -13.51
C GLN A 98 10.97 -43.53 -13.47
N PHE A 99 11.90 -43.98 -12.62
CA PHE A 99 13.23 -43.40 -12.55
C PHE A 99 13.87 -43.37 -13.96
N ASN A 100 14.41 -42.21 -14.36
CA ASN A 100 14.97 -41.91 -15.69
C ASN A 100 13.97 -41.73 -16.86
N PHE A 101 12.67 -41.67 -16.62
CA PHE A 101 11.67 -41.27 -17.61
C PHE A 101 11.05 -39.93 -17.22
N TYR A 102 10.76 -39.08 -18.21
CA TYR A 102 10.31 -37.71 -17.94
C TYR A 102 9.27 -37.23 -18.96
N GLY A 103 8.58 -36.13 -18.62
CA GLY A 103 7.60 -35.48 -19.49
C GLY A 103 6.21 -36.11 -19.47
N PRO A 104 5.24 -35.54 -20.20
CA PRO A 104 3.84 -35.94 -20.17
C PRO A 104 3.59 -37.36 -20.72
N ARG A 105 4.58 -37.94 -21.41
CA ARG A 105 4.55 -39.30 -21.95
C ARG A 105 5.59 -40.22 -21.32
N CYS A 106 6.27 -39.77 -20.26
CA CYS A 106 7.34 -40.51 -19.59
C CYS A 106 8.29 -41.21 -20.58
N THR A 107 8.98 -40.41 -21.40
CA THR A 107 9.93 -40.89 -22.41
C THR A 107 11.38 -40.74 -21.92
N ASN A 108 12.32 -41.45 -22.55
CA ASN A 108 13.76 -41.33 -22.28
C ASN A 108 14.47 -40.26 -23.15
N THR A 109 13.70 -39.46 -23.88
CA THR A 109 14.21 -38.44 -24.80
C THR A 109 14.76 -37.22 -24.04
N THR A 110 15.79 -36.59 -24.60
CA THR A 110 16.37 -35.35 -24.09
C THR A 110 15.30 -34.27 -23.95
N GLN A 111 15.00 -33.87 -22.73
CA GLN A 111 14.03 -32.81 -22.48
C GLN A 111 14.37 -32.07 -21.19
N LEU A 112 14.01 -30.79 -21.14
CA LEU A 112 13.99 -30.04 -19.91
C LEU A 112 12.75 -30.41 -19.10
N VAL A 113 12.94 -30.72 -17.82
CA VAL A 113 11.92 -31.20 -16.90
C VAL A 113 11.44 -30.08 -15.99
N SER A 114 12.36 -29.33 -15.39
CA SER A 114 12.04 -28.22 -14.49
C SER A 114 13.17 -27.22 -14.38
N ILE A 115 12.88 -26.07 -13.78
CA ILE A 115 13.86 -25.04 -13.42
C ILE A 115 13.72 -24.66 -11.96
N GLN A 116 14.82 -24.29 -11.31
CA GLN A 116 14.84 -23.79 -9.96
C GLN A 116 15.89 -22.69 -9.76
N PRO A 117 15.58 -21.61 -9.04
CA PRO A 117 14.25 -21.24 -8.55
C PRO A 117 13.33 -20.71 -9.68
N THR A 118 12.01 -20.82 -9.51
CA THR A 118 11.00 -20.21 -10.40
C THR A 118 10.65 -18.78 -10.04
N TYR A 119 11.02 -18.33 -8.82
CA TYR A 119 10.81 -16.98 -8.33
C TYR A 119 12.13 -16.42 -7.83
N VAL A 120 12.51 -15.24 -8.31
CA VAL A 120 13.74 -14.55 -7.88
C VAL A 120 13.44 -13.08 -7.62
N THR A 121 14.25 -12.48 -6.77
CA THR A 121 14.11 -11.07 -6.43
C THR A 121 14.87 -10.24 -7.47
N ASP A 122 14.38 -9.03 -7.76
CA ASP A 122 15.07 -8.08 -8.64
C ASP A 122 16.51 -7.80 -8.18
N LEU A 123 16.74 -7.79 -6.86
CA LEU A 123 18.08 -7.70 -6.28
C LEU A 123 18.96 -8.92 -6.62
N SER A 124 18.47 -10.14 -6.41
CA SER A 124 19.23 -11.36 -6.74
C SER A 124 19.45 -11.50 -8.25
N ALA A 125 18.49 -11.09 -9.08
CA ALA A 125 18.62 -11.09 -10.54
C ALA A 125 19.61 -10.03 -11.04
N ARG A 126 19.77 -8.92 -10.32
CA ARG A 126 20.83 -7.91 -10.57
C ARG A 126 22.20 -8.45 -10.18
N ASP A 127 22.36 -8.87 -8.92
CA ASP A 127 23.67 -9.23 -8.34
C ASP A 127 24.23 -10.55 -8.89
N GLY A 128 23.34 -11.43 -9.35
CA GLY A 128 23.68 -12.69 -9.97
C GLY A 128 23.19 -13.88 -9.18
N ILE A 129 22.25 -14.62 -9.75
CA ILE A 129 21.68 -15.85 -9.18
C ILE A 129 21.85 -17.02 -10.15
N ASN A 130 22.17 -18.19 -9.59
CA ASN A 130 22.30 -19.42 -10.37
C ASN A 130 20.92 -20.04 -10.57
N ILE A 131 20.52 -20.19 -11.83
CA ILE A 131 19.31 -20.89 -12.24
C ILE A 131 19.69 -22.30 -12.63
N THR A 132 19.14 -23.28 -11.92
CA THR A 132 19.34 -24.70 -12.17
C THR A 132 18.27 -25.21 -13.11
N LEU A 133 18.69 -25.71 -14.27
CA LEU A 133 17.84 -26.44 -15.20
C LEU A 133 18.03 -27.93 -14.98
N ILE A 134 16.91 -28.63 -14.78
CA ILE A 134 16.89 -30.07 -14.58
C ILE A 134 16.34 -30.68 -15.87
N GLY A 135 17.14 -31.53 -16.51
CA GLY A 135 16.79 -32.24 -17.73
C GLY A 135 16.81 -33.76 -17.56
N GLY A 136 16.02 -34.43 -18.39
CA GLY A 136 16.06 -35.88 -18.56
C GLY A 136 17.00 -36.22 -19.70
N HIS A 137 18.09 -36.94 -19.41
CA HIS A 137 19.08 -37.41 -20.39
C HIS A 137 19.73 -36.30 -21.23
N LEU A 138 20.46 -35.38 -20.59
CA LEU A 138 21.22 -34.33 -21.29
C LEU A 138 22.53 -34.94 -21.83
N TYR A 139 22.61 -35.10 -23.16
CA TYR A 139 23.82 -35.60 -23.83
C TYR A 139 24.74 -34.44 -24.21
N PHE A 140 25.88 -34.33 -23.54
CA PHE A 140 26.90 -33.34 -23.83
C PHE A 140 27.92 -33.92 -24.81
N SER A 141 28.03 -33.34 -26.01
CA SER A 141 29.16 -33.66 -26.88
C SER A 141 30.40 -32.89 -26.44
N SER A 142 31.57 -33.51 -26.48
CA SER A 142 32.84 -32.89 -26.04
C SER A 142 33.28 -31.70 -26.91
N LEU A 143 32.58 -31.41 -28.00
CA LEU A 143 32.86 -30.33 -28.95
C LEU A 143 31.87 -29.17 -28.86
N ALA A 144 30.82 -29.26 -28.03
CA ALA A 144 29.75 -28.28 -27.99
C ALA A 144 29.79 -27.38 -26.75
N ASN A 145 29.55 -26.08 -26.97
CA ASN A 145 29.33 -25.12 -25.90
C ASN A 145 27.87 -25.16 -25.47
N VAL A 146 27.62 -25.52 -24.20
CA VAL A 146 26.28 -25.50 -23.61
C VAL A 146 25.93 -24.05 -23.25
N ILE A 147 24.81 -23.54 -23.78
CA ILE A 147 24.38 -22.16 -23.55
C ILE A 147 22.92 -22.11 -23.09
N CYS A 148 22.61 -21.12 -22.27
CA CYS A 148 21.24 -20.74 -21.95
C CYS A 148 20.86 -19.44 -22.66
N LEU A 149 19.66 -19.40 -23.22
CA LEU A 149 19.01 -18.21 -23.73
C LEU A 149 17.98 -17.73 -22.72
N PHE A 150 18.14 -16.50 -22.26
CA PHE A 150 17.12 -15.78 -21.52
C PHE A 150 16.32 -14.91 -22.49
N GLN A 151 15.00 -15.07 -22.46
CA GLN A 151 14.05 -14.37 -23.32
C GLN A 151 13.21 -13.41 -22.47
N ALA A 152 13.37 -12.12 -22.71
CA ALA A 152 12.69 -11.02 -22.01
C ALA A 152 12.44 -9.86 -23.00
N SER A 153 12.44 -8.59 -22.53
CA SER A 153 12.36 -7.42 -23.43
C SER A 153 13.53 -7.37 -24.43
N THR A 154 14.69 -7.83 -23.98
CA THR A 154 15.88 -8.07 -24.79
C THR A 154 16.31 -9.51 -24.50
N ASN A 155 16.71 -10.24 -25.54
CA ASN A 155 17.18 -11.61 -25.39
C ASN A 155 18.70 -11.61 -25.26
N TRP A 156 19.25 -12.46 -24.41
CA TRP A 156 20.70 -12.65 -24.31
C TRP A 156 21.03 -14.09 -23.96
N THR A 157 22.24 -14.51 -24.34
CA THR A 157 22.76 -15.85 -24.04
C THR A 157 23.84 -15.78 -22.98
N VAL A 158 23.90 -16.80 -22.13
CA VAL A 158 24.96 -16.99 -21.16
C VAL A 158 25.57 -18.39 -21.31
N PRO A 159 26.87 -18.55 -21.05
CA PRO A 159 27.46 -19.88 -20.95
C PRO A 159 26.83 -20.64 -19.77
N ALA A 160 26.61 -21.93 -19.96
CA ALA A 160 26.08 -22.80 -18.93
C ALA A 160 27.19 -23.57 -18.22
N ILE A 161 27.00 -23.84 -16.94
CA ILE A 161 27.85 -24.71 -16.12
C ILE A 161 27.21 -26.09 -16.09
N ILE A 162 27.94 -27.11 -16.52
CA ILE A 162 27.48 -28.49 -16.50
C ILE A 162 27.66 -29.04 -15.08
N GLY A 163 26.56 -29.39 -14.42
CA GLY A 163 26.61 -30.04 -13.10
C GLY A 163 26.80 -31.55 -13.23
N ASN A 164 25.91 -32.20 -13.98
CA ASN A 164 25.95 -33.63 -14.31
C ASN A 164 25.06 -33.92 -15.54
N THR A 165 24.76 -35.19 -15.84
CA THR A 165 23.92 -35.65 -16.98
C THR A 165 22.45 -35.22 -16.92
N SER A 166 22.03 -34.55 -15.85
CA SER A 166 20.65 -34.08 -15.63
C SER A 166 20.58 -32.63 -15.16
N ILE A 167 21.71 -32.00 -14.87
CA ILE A 167 21.75 -30.67 -14.25
C ILE A 167 22.66 -29.75 -15.05
N VAL A 168 22.08 -28.63 -15.46
CA VAL A 168 22.78 -27.51 -16.10
C VAL A 168 22.46 -26.25 -15.31
N ILE A 169 23.46 -25.41 -15.05
CA ILE A 169 23.30 -24.19 -14.25
C ILE A 169 23.62 -22.98 -15.13
N CYS A 170 22.74 -22.00 -15.13
CA CYS A 170 22.89 -20.77 -15.89
C CYS A 170 22.76 -19.56 -14.98
N ARG A 171 23.72 -18.64 -15.04
CA ARG A 171 23.75 -17.46 -14.18
C ARG A 171 22.90 -16.35 -14.78
N LEU A 172 21.88 -15.91 -14.03
CA LEU A 172 21.09 -14.72 -14.33
C LEU A 172 21.69 -13.55 -13.55
N SER A 173 22.19 -12.53 -14.24
CA SER A 173 22.80 -11.33 -13.63
C SER A 173 22.46 -10.08 -14.43
N ASN A 174 22.56 -8.91 -13.81
CA ASN A 174 22.30 -7.61 -14.42
C ASN A 174 20.87 -7.48 -15.00
N TYR A 175 19.88 -8.13 -14.37
CA TYR A 175 18.48 -8.02 -14.77
C TYR A 175 17.66 -7.36 -13.66
N THR A 176 17.02 -6.23 -13.96
CA THR A 176 16.34 -5.37 -12.98
C THR A 176 14.84 -5.20 -13.23
N GLN A 177 14.33 -5.70 -14.36
CA GLN A 177 12.91 -5.60 -14.70
C GLN A 177 12.08 -6.62 -13.91
N ARG A 178 10.87 -6.23 -13.51
CA ARG A 178 9.94 -7.10 -12.76
C ARG A 178 8.97 -7.81 -13.71
N THR A 179 9.52 -8.60 -14.61
CA THR A 179 8.73 -9.39 -15.55
C THR A 179 9.20 -10.83 -15.56
N SER A 180 8.41 -11.71 -16.18
CA SER A 180 8.79 -13.12 -16.31
C SER A 180 9.84 -13.29 -17.41
N VAL A 181 10.94 -13.96 -17.08
CA VAL A 181 12.01 -14.30 -18.03
C VAL A 181 11.86 -15.76 -18.42
N ILE A 182 11.75 -16.05 -19.71
CA ILE A 182 11.71 -17.43 -20.21
C ILE A 182 13.15 -17.91 -20.44
N ILE A 183 13.46 -19.14 -20.04
CA ILE A 183 14.78 -19.75 -20.25
C ILE A 183 14.69 -20.91 -21.24
N SER A 184 15.68 -21.01 -22.12
CA SER A 184 15.82 -22.10 -23.10
C SER A 184 17.27 -22.60 -23.09
N LEU A 185 17.47 -23.91 -23.23
CA LEU A 185 18.79 -24.56 -23.18
C LEU A 185 19.19 -25.05 -24.57
N SER A 186 20.44 -24.83 -24.95
CA SER A 186 21.05 -25.45 -26.12
C SER A 186 22.31 -26.22 -25.70
N LEU A 187 22.44 -27.44 -26.21
CA LEU A 187 23.58 -28.32 -25.96
C LEU A 187 24.63 -28.26 -27.08
N ASP A 188 24.41 -27.44 -28.11
CA ASP A 188 25.16 -27.40 -29.37
C ASP A 188 25.45 -25.97 -29.84
N ASN A 189 25.68 -25.05 -28.89
CA ASN A 189 26.03 -23.65 -29.14
C ASN A 189 24.96 -22.86 -29.92
N GLY A 190 23.68 -23.15 -29.66
CA GLY A 190 22.54 -22.42 -30.19
C GLY A 190 21.99 -22.92 -31.53
N ILE A 191 22.45 -24.08 -32.02
CA ILE A 191 21.96 -24.66 -33.28
C ILE A 191 20.58 -25.30 -33.04
N THR A 192 20.44 -26.11 -31.99
CA THR A 192 19.19 -26.71 -31.54
C THR A 192 18.88 -26.34 -30.10
N TRP A 193 17.59 -26.37 -29.78
CA TRP A 193 17.06 -26.03 -28.46
C TRP A 193 16.36 -27.25 -27.87
N VAL A 194 16.70 -27.57 -26.62
CA VAL A 194 16.13 -28.72 -25.90
C VAL A 194 14.63 -28.51 -25.71
N GLU A 195 13.84 -29.54 -26.04
CA GLU A 195 12.40 -29.49 -25.86
C GLU A 195 12.01 -29.39 -24.38
N LYS A 196 10.95 -28.64 -24.10
CA LYS A 196 10.41 -28.43 -22.75
C LYS A 196 9.28 -29.43 -22.52
N SER A 197 9.30 -30.13 -21.39
CA SER A 197 8.24 -31.06 -20.97
C SER A 197 6.84 -30.39 -20.94
N TYR A 198 6.80 -29.10 -20.56
CA TYR A 198 5.62 -28.25 -20.56
C TYR A 198 6.00 -26.80 -20.89
N SER A 199 5.24 -26.12 -21.75
CA SER A 199 5.56 -24.76 -22.22
C SER A 199 5.57 -23.69 -21.11
N TRP A 200 4.77 -23.88 -20.05
CA TRP A 200 4.52 -22.87 -19.01
C TRP A 200 5.49 -22.93 -17.81
N GLY A 201 6.26 -24.03 -17.66
CA GLY A 201 7.11 -24.28 -16.49
C GLY A 201 8.52 -23.70 -16.55
N PHE A 202 8.89 -23.07 -17.67
CA PHE A 202 10.26 -22.58 -17.93
C PHE A 202 10.33 -21.06 -17.94
N SER A 203 9.65 -20.44 -16.98
CA SER A 203 9.70 -19.00 -16.74
C SER A 203 10.11 -18.71 -15.31
N ILE A 204 10.93 -17.68 -15.15
CA ILE A 204 11.41 -17.17 -13.87
C ILE A 204 10.65 -15.88 -13.62
N SER A 205 9.81 -15.83 -12.59
CA SER A 205 9.14 -14.61 -12.19
C SER A 205 10.07 -13.76 -11.34
N VAL A 206 10.44 -12.59 -11.87
CA VAL A 206 11.26 -11.61 -11.14
C VAL A 206 10.35 -10.62 -10.42
N TYR A 207 10.48 -10.54 -9.10
CA TYR A 207 9.66 -9.66 -8.27
C TYR A 207 10.52 -8.74 -7.40
N GLY A 208 9.95 -7.61 -6.97
CA GLY A 208 10.63 -6.68 -6.08
C GLY A 208 10.66 -7.19 -4.64
N GLN A 209 11.81 -7.14 -3.97
CA GLN A 209 11.89 -7.33 -2.52
C GLN A 209 11.47 -6.07 -1.77
N CYS A 210 10.18 -5.78 -1.71
CA CYS A 210 9.72 -4.62 -0.94
C CYS A 210 9.67 -5.00 0.56
N PRO A 211 9.95 -4.05 1.48
CA PRO A 211 9.81 -4.30 2.91
C PRO A 211 8.39 -4.77 3.26
N THR A 212 8.24 -5.94 3.89
CA THR A 212 6.93 -6.60 4.09
C THR A 212 6.13 -6.11 5.31
N ASN A 213 6.47 -4.96 5.90
CA ASN A 213 5.68 -4.29 6.95
C ASN A 213 5.71 -2.77 6.72
N GLY A 214 4.84 -2.28 5.83
CA GLY A 214 4.78 -0.87 5.42
C GLY A 214 5.30 -0.66 4.00
N SER A 215 4.55 -1.14 3.01
CA SER A 215 4.77 -0.83 1.60
C SER A 215 5.04 0.67 1.41
N CYS A 216 5.92 1.04 0.48
CA CYS A 216 6.34 2.43 0.23
C CYS A 216 5.15 3.40 0.30
N SER A 217 5.03 4.13 1.42
CA SER A 217 3.77 4.78 1.81
C SER A 217 3.35 5.84 0.80
N ARG A 218 4.33 6.60 0.31
CA ARG A 218 4.21 7.62 -0.73
C ARG A 218 5.33 7.47 -1.77
N GLY A 219 5.52 6.26 -2.30
CA GLY A 219 6.60 5.96 -3.26
C GLY A 219 6.37 4.69 -4.07
N GLN A 220 7.30 4.40 -4.97
CA GLN A 220 7.33 3.16 -5.73
C GLN A 220 8.47 2.26 -5.25
N CYS A 221 8.24 0.96 -5.20
CA CYS A 221 9.30 0.04 -4.85
C CYS A 221 10.24 -0.15 -6.04
N HIS A 222 11.54 0.03 -5.85
CA HIS A 222 12.59 -0.13 -6.87
C HIS A 222 13.82 -0.84 -6.27
N LEU A 223 14.27 -1.96 -6.88
CA LEU A 223 15.47 -2.73 -6.47
C LEU A 223 15.60 -3.06 -4.97
N GLY A 224 14.50 -3.48 -4.35
CA GLY A 224 14.50 -3.83 -2.93
C GLY A 224 14.36 -2.65 -1.95
N GLY A 225 14.26 -1.42 -2.45
CA GLY A 225 14.04 -0.19 -1.66
C GLY A 225 12.83 0.61 -2.14
N CYS A 226 12.49 1.67 -1.41
CA CYS A 226 11.46 2.62 -1.80
C CYS A 226 12.06 3.84 -2.49
N GLU A 227 11.58 4.14 -3.70
CA GLU A 227 11.80 5.40 -4.39
C GLU A 227 10.64 6.34 -4.04
N CYS A 228 10.93 7.37 -3.25
CA CYS A 228 9.91 8.25 -2.69
C CYS A 228 9.42 9.29 -3.67
N SER A 229 8.13 9.64 -3.58
CA SER A 229 7.55 10.75 -4.34
C SER A 229 8.14 12.08 -3.86
N ILE A 230 8.12 13.10 -4.71
CA ILE A 230 8.65 14.44 -4.41
C ILE A 230 8.10 14.95 -3.06
N GLY A 231 8.99 15.39 -2.17
CA GLY A 231 8.66 15.91 -0.84
C GLY A 231 8.58 14.85 0.26
N TYR A 232 8.74 13.57 -0.07
CA TYR A 232 8.78 12.46 0.90
C TYR A 232 10.16 11.82 0.93
N ASP A 233 10.58 11.35 2.10
CA ASP A 233 11.86 10.70 2.36
C ASP A 233 11.68 9.57 3.39
N GLY A 234 12.77 8.87 3.71
CA GLY A 234 12.81 7.76 4.66
C GLY A 234 12.73 6.40 3.97
N PHE A 235 13.15 5.35 4.70
CA PHE A 235 13.23 3.99 4.15
C PHE A 235 11.88 3.45 3.62
N PHE A 236 10.77 3.93 4.19
CA PHE A 236 9.41 3.56 3.78
C PHE A 236 8.63 4.72 3.11
N CYS A 237 9.29 5.83 2.80
CA CYS A 237 8.65 7.07 2.31
C CYS A 237 7.57 7.60 3.26
N ASP A 238 7.87 7.59 4.55
CA ASP A 238 7.00 7.94 5.67
C ASP A 238 7.46 9.21 6.41
N GLN A 239 8.48 9.89 5.89
CA GLN A 239 9.00 11.16 6.39
C GLN A 239 8.88 12.24 5.31
N CYS A 240 8.96 13.51 5.70
CA CYS A 240 9.07 14.60 4.73
C CYS A 240 10.54 14.88 4.42
N ASP A 241 10.81 15.15 3.15
CA ASP A 241 12.13 15.57 2.67
C ASP A 241 12.54 16.94 3.26
N LEU A 242 13.81 17.29 3.15
CA LEU A 242 14.34 18.60 3.52
C LEU A 242 13.56 19.73 2.82
N ASN A 243 13.14 20.72 3.59
CA ASN A 243 12.28 21.85 3.17
C ASN A 243 10.80 21.48 2.90
N TYR A 244 10.36 20.30 3.30
CA TYR A 244 8.94 19.93 3.35
C TYR A 244 8.50 19.75 4.81
N PHE A 245 7.22 19.98 5.07
CA PHE A 245 6.61 19.71 6.37
C PHE A 245 5.27 19.03 6.24
N TRP A 246 4.89 18.29 7.27
CA TRP A 246 3.55 17.69 7.35
C TRP A 246 2.51 18.78 7.51
N LEU A 247 1.56 18.89 6.58
CA LEU A 247 0.35 19.68 6.76
C LEU A 247 -0.80 18.74 7.10
N ILE A 248 -1.52 19.04 8.18
CA ILE A 248 -2.71 18.28 8.57
C ILE A 248 -3.91 19.05 8.03
N ARG A 249 -4.60 18.47 7.04
CA ARG A 249 -5.89 19.02 6.57
C ARG A 249 -7.03 18.20 7.17
N SER A 250 -7.83 18.87 7.99
CA SER A 250 -9.09 18.34 8.51
C SER A 250 -10.23 18.80 7.59
N TRP A 251 -10.91 17.84 6.96
CA TRP A 251 -12.08 18.10 6.12
C TRP A 251 -13.33 18.20 6.99
N TRP A 252 -14.28 19.06 6.62
CA TRP A 252 -15.54 19.25 7.35
C TRP A 252 -16.22 17.90 7.60
N TRP A 253 -16.74 17.73 8.82
CA TRP A 253 -17.21 16.50 9.52
C TRP A 253 -16.17 15.73 10.36
N GLY A 254 -14.87 15.98 10.27
CA GLY A 254 -13.90 15.49 11.27
C GLY A 254 -13.59 13.98 11.26
N TRP A 255 -13.94 13.27 10.17
CA TRP A 255 -13.72 11.82 10.06
C TRP A 255 -12.43 11.42 9.32
N PHE A 256 -11.75 12.36 8.67
CA PHE A 256 -10.55 12.09 7.88
C PHE A 256 -9.51 13.20 8.08
N GLU A 257 -8.36 12.82 8.63
CA GLU A 257 -7.13 13.63 8.64
C GLU A 257 -6.20 13.14 7.54
N THR A 258 -5.94 13.97 6.54
CA THR A 258 -4.91 13.67 5.52
C THR A 258 -3.62 14.37 5.91
N ARG A 259 -2.54 13.59 6.04
CA ARG A 259 -1.17 14.08 6.22
C ARG A 259 -0.43 14.07 4.90
N GLU A 260 0.04 15.23 4.47
CA GLU A 260 0.83 15.37 3.24
C GLU A 260 2.04 16.27 3.48
N CYS A 261 3.15 15.94 2.83
CA CYS A 261 4.35 16.76 2.84
C CYS A 261 4.17 17.90 1.83
N VAL A 262 4.17 19.14 2.32
CA VAL A 262 4.04 20.35 1.50
C VAL A 262 5.31 21.19 1.56
N SER A 263 5.62 21.88 0.46
CA SER A 263 6.83 22.70 0.35
C SER A 263 6.78 23.91 1.29
N CYS A 264 7.89 24.17 1.98
CA CYS A 264 8.07 25.34 2.83
C CYS A 264 8.04 26.67 2.06
N SER A 265 8.52 26.71 0.81
CA SER A 265 8.63 27.96 0.04
C SER A 265 7.28 28.56 -0.35
N GLU A 266 6.27 27.72 -0.57
CA GLU A 266 4.93 28.16 -0.94
C GLU A 266 4.04 28.40 0.30
N GLN A 267 4.23 27.62 1.36
CA GLN A 267 3.26 27.53 2.46
C GLN A 267 3.64 28.33 3.71
N CYS A 268 4.91 28.64 4.00
CA CYS A 268 5.26 29.55 5.11
C CYS A 268 5.01 31.05 4.77
N ARG A 269 4.42 31.35 3.60
CA ARG A 269 3.99 32.69 3.11
C ARG A 269 5.02 33.84 3.25
N ASN A 270 6.31 33.53 3.31
CA ASN A 270 7.40 34.47 3.64
C ASN A 270 7.31 35.10 5.05
N ASN A 271 6.35 34.69 5.89
CA ASN A 271 6.14 35.20 7.26
C ASN A 271 6.89 34.36 8.30
N GLY A 272 7.83 33.51 7.88
CA GLY A 272 8.56 32.58 8.72
C GLY A 272 9.76 31.98 8.01
N THR A 273 10.60 31.28 8.78
CA THR A 273 11.74 30.51 8.28
C THR A 273 11.49 29.03 8.54
N CYS A 274 11.74 28.17 7.55
CA CYS A 274 11.55 26.74 7.70
C CYS A 274 12.76 26.12 8.39
N ALA A 275 12.54 25.43 9.52
CA ALA A 275 13.59 24.71 10.23
C ALA A 275 13.02 23.40 10.80
N ASN A 276 13.76 22.30 10.65
CA ASN A 276 13.37 20.97 11.13
C ASN A 276 11.92 20.58 10.80
N SER A 277 11.53 20.74 9.53
CA SER A 277 10.19 20.38 9.06
C SER A 277 9.04 21.11 9.78
N THR A 278 9.28 22.34 10.24
CA THR A 278 8.27 23.24 10.81
C THR A 278 8.52 24.69 10.36
N CYS A 279 7.46 25.47 10.12
CA CYS A 279 7.59 26.91 9.91
C CYS A 279 7.84 27.59 11.27
N ILE A 280 9.02 28.19 11.45
CA ILE A 280 9.30 29.11 12.56
C ILE A 280 8.79 30.49 12.15
N CYS A 281 7.68 30.91 12.73
CA CYS A 281 7.05 32.18 12.39
C CYS A 281 7.87 33.38 12.85
N GLN A 282 7.89 34.42 12.02
CA GLN A 282 8.38 35.73 12.42
C GLN A 282 7.48 36.32 13.49
N HIS A 283 8.03 37.23 14.29
CA HIS A 283 7.34 37.84 15.43
C HIS A 283 5.98 38.43 15.01
N GLY A 284 4.92 38.04 15.70
CA GLY A 284 3.55 38.50 15.42
C GLY A 284 2.71 37.55 14.57
N PHE A 285 3.32 36.53 13.94
CA PHE A 285 2.64 35.47 13.20
C PHE A 285 2.64 34.16 13.98
N THR A 286 1.62 33.34 13.78
CA THR A 286 1.42 32.04 14.43
C THR A 286 0.69 31.07 13.49
N GLY A 287 0.53 29.82 13.92
CA GLY A 287 -0.04 28.73 13.11
C GLY A 287 1.02 27.90 12.39
N GLN A 288 0.62 26.71 11.93
CA GLN A 288 1.51 25.72 11.30
C GLN A 288 2.16 26.25 10.00
N ALA A 289 1.49 27.19 9.34
CA ALA A 289 1.92 27.84 8.10
C ALA A 289 2.21 29.34 8.28
N CYS A 290 2.28 29.84 9.52
CA CYS A 290 2.44 31.28 9.83
C CYS A 290 1.38 32.17 9.16
N ASP A 291 0.16 31.64 9.08
CA ASP A 291 -1.01 32.19 8.40
C ASP A 291 -1.97 32.92 9.36
N ARG A 292 -1.74 32.83 10.67
CA ARG A 292 -2.53 33.48 11.71
C ARG A 292 -1.71 34.53 12.44
N CYS A 293 -2.37 35.47 13.11
CA CYS A 293 -1.71 36.43 13.98
C CYS A 293 -1.64 35.93 15.43
N GLU A 294 -0.57 36.28 16.14
CA GLU A 294 -0.49 36.15 17.59
C GLU A 294 -1.61 36.97 18.28
N ALA A 295 -1.85 36.70 19.56
CA ALA A 295 -2.89 37.40 20.33
C ALA A 295 -2.69 38.93 20.29
N ASN A 296 -3.80 39.67 20.13
CA ASN A 296 -3.85 41.14 20.04
C ASN A 296 -3.16 41.76 18.82
N ARG A 297 -2.89 40.98 17.76
CA ARG A 297 -2.39 41.46 16.46
C ARG A 297 -3.37 41.13 15.35
N TYR A 298 -3.52 42.04 14.39
CA TYR A 298 -4.57 41.94 13.37
C TYR A 298 -4.13 42.46 11.99
N GLY A 299 -4.87 42.06 10.95
CA GLY A 299 -4.61 42.46 9.56
C GLY A 299 -3.59 41.57 8.83
N ALA A 300 -3.36 41.84 7.54
CA ALA A 300 -2.47 41.05 6.67
C ALA A 300 -0.99 41.05 7.12
N HIS A 301 -0.60 42.01 7.96
CA HIS A 301 0.75 42.16 8.51
C HIS A 301 0.83 41.94 10.03
N CYS A 302 -0.24 41.44 10.67
CA CYS A 302 -0.31 41.16 12.10
C CYS A 302 0.27 42.28 12.99
N LEU A 303 -0.27 43.49 12.81
CA LEU A 303 0.18 44.69 13.51
C LEU A 303 -0.58 44.86 14.86
N PRO A 304 0.05 45.49 15.88
CA PRO A 304 -0.56 45.73 17.20
C PRO A 304 -1.49 46.96 17.23
N TYR A 305 -1.79 47.54 16.08
CA TYR A 305 -2.49 48.81 15.93
C TYR A 305 -3.97 48.61 15.56
N PRO A 306 -4.85 49.63 15.74
CA PRO A 306 -6.22 49.55 15.28
C PRO A 306 -6.31 49.33 13.76
N VAL A 307 -7.08 48.33 13.36
CA VAL A 307 -7.29 47.96 11.94
C VAL A 307 -8.77 48.14 11.61
N ILE A 308 -9.07 48.88 10.55
CA ILE A 308 -10.42 48.96 9.99
C ILE A 308 -10.63 47.73 9.10
N GLN A 309 -11.75 47.05 9.29
CA GLN A 309 -12.16 45.89 8.52
C GLN A 309 -13.27 46.22 7.50
N SER A 310 -14.21 47.11 7.87
CA SER A 310 -15.27 47.57 6.98
C SER A 310 -15.85 48.93 7.40
N VAL A 311 -16.65 49.53 6.52
CA VAL A 311 -17.22 50.89 6.67
C VAL A 311 -18.71 50.87 6.30
N ASP A 312 -19.53 51.60 7.06
CA ASP A 312 -20.97 51.72 6.87
C ASP A 312 -21.46 53.17 7.09
N PRO A 313 -22.21 53.78 6.15
CA PRO A 313 -22.54 53.24 4.83
C PRO A 313 -21.32 53.26 3.88
N PRO A 314 -21.17 52.25 3.00
CA PRO A 314 -20.09 52.23 2.00
C PRO A 314 -20.32 53.21 0.83
N LEU A 315 -21.54 53.72 0.68
CA LEU A 315 -21.96 54.67 -0.34
C LEU A 315 -22.66 55.85 0.31
N ILE A 316 -22.31 57.06 -0.10
CA ILE A 316 -22.86 58.29 0.46
C ILE A 316 -23.49 59.13 -0.66
N ASN A 317 -24.72 59.58 -0.43
CA ASN A 317 -25.52 60.36 -1.38
C ASN A 317 -25.65 61.86 -1.03
N ASP A 318 -25.02 62.33 0.05
CA ASP A 318 -25.15 63.71 0.52
C ASP A 318 -23.79 64.32 0.95
N ILE A 319 -23.63 65.63 0.78
CA ILE A 319 -22.37 66.37 0.89
C ILE A 319 -22.19 66.89 2.34
N GLY A 320 -22.04 65.94 3.26
CA GLY A 320 -21.65 66.17 4.65
C GLY A 320 -22.80 66.15 5.67
N GLY A 321 -22.45 66.18 6.96
CA GLY A 321 -23.39 66.00 8.07
C GLY A 321 -23.74 64.54 8.39
N ILE A 322 -22.94 63.59 7.89
CA ILE A 322 -23.21 62.14 7.98
C ILE A 322 -22.19 61.48 8.91
N ASN A 323 -22.69 60.54 9.70
CA ASN A 323 -21.88 59.66 10.55
C ASN A 323 -21.48 58.44 9.73
N ILE A 324 -20.19 58.21 9.57
CA ILE A 324 -19.65 56.97 9.03
C ILE A 324 -19.25 56.08 10.20
N THR A 325 -19.80 54.88 10.25
CA THR A 325 -19.44 53.83 11.20
C THR A 325 -18.33 52.97 10.61
N LEU A 326 -17.20 52.87 11.30
CA LEU A 326 -16.10 51.97 10.97
C LEU A 326 -16.16 50.75 11.88
N TYR A 327 -16.15 49.57 11.28
CA TYR A 327 -16.00 48.31 11.98
C TYR A 327 -14.55 47.84 11.88
N GLY A 328 -13.99 47.39 12.99
CA GLY A 328 -12.60 47.01 13.07
C GLY A 328 -12.24 46.37 14.39
N VAL A 329 -10.98 46.47 14.77
CA VAL A 329 -10.44 45.90 16.00
C VAL A 329 -9.47 46.87 16.63
N ASN A 330 -9.37 46.83 17.97
CA ASN A 330 -8.40 47.56 18.77
C ASN A 330 -8.62 49.10 18.78
N PHE A 331 -9.88 49.55 18.59
CA PHE A 331 -10.24 50.98 18.61
C PHE A 331 -10.26 51.61 20.00
N ASN A 332 -10.29 50.84 21.09
CA ASN A 332 -10.34 51.38 22.46
C ASN A 332 -9.13 50.96 23.33
N SER A 333 -8.00 50.58 22.71
CA SER A 333 -6.80 50.21 23.47
C SER A 333 -6.22 51.39 24.28
N SER A 334 -5.90 51.08 25.54
CA SER A 334 -5.32 51.99 26.52
C SER A 334 -3.91 52.50 26.17
N GLU A 335 -3.21 51.86 25.23
CA GLU A 335 -1.89 52.31 24.73
C GLU A 335 -2.00 53.54 23.82
N TYR A 336 -3.17 53.84 23.27
CA TYR A 336 -3.36 54.89 22.25
C TYR A 336 -4.44 55.90 22.66
N ARG A 337 -4.17 56.63 23.76
CA ARG A 337 -5.09 57.65 24.33
C ARG A 337 -5.03 59.03 23.66
N GLY A 338 -4.15 59.27 22.69
CA GLY A 338 -4.14 60.55 21.97
C GLY A 338 -5.19 60.59 20.87
N PHE A 339 -5.70 61.80 20.62
CA PHE A 339 -6.79 62.11 19.70
C PHE A 339 -6.82 61.20 18.46
N ARG A 340 -7.89 60.40 18.36
CA ARG A 340 -8.18 59.58 17.18
C ARG A 340 -9.04 60.41 16.25
N SER A 341 -8.45 60.90 15.17
CA SER A 341 -9.18 61.71 14.18
C SER A 341 -9.21 60.98 12.84
N CYS A 342 -10.30 61.14 12.12
CA CYS A 342 -10.47 60.59 10.78
C CYS A 342 -10.00 61.63 9.77
N LYS A 343 -9.06 61.24 8.90
CA LYS A 343 -8.52 62.09 7.83
C LYS A 343 -9.07 61.61 6.50
N PHE A 344 -9.82 62.47 5.83
CA PHE A 344 -10.38 62.24 4.50
C PHE A 344 -9.58 63.03 3.47
N PHE A 345 -9.11 62.40 2.39
CA PHE A 345 -8.38 63.09 1.32
C PHE A 345 -8.77 62.56 -0.06
N PRO A 346 -8.81 63.40 -1.10
CA PRO A 346 -9.18 63.00 -2.44
C PRO A 346 -7.99 62.33 -3.15
N ASP A 347 -8.29 61.37 -4.03
CA ASP A 347 -7.28 60.65 -4.84
C ASP A 347 -6.36 61.59 -5.63
N THR A 348 -6.92 62.69 -6.15
CA THR A 348 -6.23 63.64 -7.02
C THR A 348 -5.39 64.68 -6.27
N GLN A 349 -5.57 64.89 -4.96
CA GLN A 349 -4.83 65.88 -4.17
C GLN A 349 -4.60 65.45 -2.71
N ARG A 350 -3.44 64.82 -2.43
CA ARG A 350 -3.04 64.41 -1.07
C ARG A 350 -2.89 65.56 -0.04
N LEU A 351 -2.93 66.81 -0.49
CA LEU A 351 -2.72 68.00 0.37
C LEU A 351 -4.03 68.61 0.89
N ASN A 352 -5.18 68.34 0.26
CA ASN A 352 -6.48 68.85 0.70
C ASN A 352 -7.20 67.79 1.53
N ALA A 353 -6.82 67.67 2.81
CA ALA A 353 -7.40 66.70 3.73
C ALA A 353 -8.35 67.36 4.74
N SER A 354 -9.53 66.77 4.94
CA SER A 354 -10.43 67.12 6.04
C SER A 354 -10.17 66.20 7.22
N ILE A 355 -10.03 66.77 8.43
CA ILE A 355 -9.78 66.02 9.66
C ILE A 355 -10.98 66.20 10.57
N THR A 356 -11.57 65.11 11.03
CA THR A 356 -12.68 65.12 11.98
C THR A 356 -12.40 64.29 13.21
N GLU A 357 -13.04 64.66 14.31
CA GLU A 357 -12.97 63.86 15.54
C GLU A 357 -13.66 62.51 15.33
N ALA A 358 -13.01 61.44 15.80
CA ALA A 358 -13.60 60.13 15.86
C ALA A 358 -14.22 59.88 17.23
N VAL A 359 -15.43 59.32 17.24
CA VAL A 359 -16.12 58.85 18.45
C VAL A 359 -15.93 57.34 18.56
N ILE A 360 -15.15 56.90 19.53
CA ILE A 360 -14.96 55.47 19.82
C ILE A 360 -16.19 54.98 20.57
N VAL A 361 -16.90 54.00 20.01
CA VAL A 361 -18.08 53.39 20.65
C VAL A 361 -17.65 52.21 21.51
N ASN A 362 -16.79 51.34 20.97
CA ASN A 362 -16.18 50.22 21.68
C ASN A 362 -14.90 49.76 20.94
N ASP A 363 -14.32 48.63 21.33
CA ASP A 363 -13.09 48.09 20.71
C ASP A 363 -13.22 47.75 19.22
N SER A 364 -14.44 47.61 18.71
CA SER A 364 -14.73 47.19 17.34
C SER A 364 -15.49 48.21 16.51
N ILE A 365 -15.97 49.30 17.11
CA ILE A 365 -16.78 50.32 16.44
C ILE A 365 -16.22 51.72 16.73
N LEU A 366 -15.95 52.46 15.67
CA LEU A 366 -15.51 53.86 15.70
C LEU A 366 -16.33 54.66 14.69
N ILE A 367 -16.81 55.84 15.08
CA ILE A 367 -17.66 56.69 14.25
C ILE A 367 -16.87 57.94 13.84
N CYS A 368 -16.80 58.22 12.54
CA CYS A 368 -16.25 59.46 12.00
C CYS A 368 -17.38 60.38 11.54
N LEU A 369 -17.29 61.67 11.84
CA LEU A 369 -18.22 62.67 11.33
C LEU A 369 -17.65 63.27 10.04
N ILE A 370 -18.47 63.52 9.02
CA ILE A 370 -18.08 64.37 7.89
C ILE A 370 -18.73 65.74 8.08
N PRO A 371 -17.97 66.85 8.13
CA PRO A 371 -18.57 68.18 8.28
C PRO A 371 -19.25 68.60 6.97
N VAL A 372 -20.31 69.40 7.09
CA VAL A 372 -21.12 69.87 5.96
C VAL A 372 -20.26 70.63 4.94
N ASN A 373 -20.47 70.39 3.64
CA ASN A 373 -19.80 71.07 2.51
C ASN A 373 -18.27 70.83 2.38
N GLN A 374 -17.72 69.77 2.99
CA GLN A 374 -16.26 69.49 2.93
C GLN A 374 -15.83 68.56 1.79
N LEU A 375 -16.73 67.72 1.28
CA LEU A 375 -16.42 66.71 0.26
C LEU A 375 -16.98 67.11 -1.11
N VAL A 376 -16.37 66.64 -2.20
CA VAL A 376 -16.83 66.93 -3.59
C VAL A 376 -17.25 65.62 -4.25
N THR A 377 -18.37 65.63 -4.96
CA THR A 377 -19.05 64.44 -5.54
C THR A 377 -18.42 63.90 -6.83
N THR A 378 -17.25 64.40 -7.24
CA THR A 378 -16.58 64.05 -8.52
C THR A 378 -15.25 63.31 -8.35
N VAL A 379 -14.85 63.01 -7.12
CA VAL A 379 -13.57 62.36 -6.81
C VAL A 379 -13.74 61.23 -5.80
N GLN A 380 -12.89 60.19 -5.90
CA GLN A 380 -12.80 59.17 -4.87
C GLN A 380 -12.06 59.72 -3.65
N TRP A 381 -12.59 59.41 -2.47
CA TRP A 381 -12.01 59.82 -1.20
C TRP A 381 -11.42 58.62 -0.47
N PHE A 382 -10.26 58.82 0.14
CA PHE A 382 -9.61 57.87 1.02
C PHE A 382 -9.80 58.30 2.46
N LEU A 383 -10.00 57.32 3.33
CA LEU A 383 -10.08 57.48 4.77
C LEU A 383 -8.83 56.90 5.43
N ARG A 384 -8.19 57.69 6.29
CA ARG A 384 -7.10 57.25 7.19
C ARG A 384 -7.41 57.60 8.64
N LEU A 385 -6.96 56.74 9.54
CA LEU A 385 -6.99 57.03 10.98
C LEU A 385 -5.70 57.72 11.39
N MET A 386 -5.83 58.83 12.11
CA MET A 386 -4.72 59.52 12.74
C MET A 386 -4.65 59.11 14.20
N ILE A 387 -3.47 58.71 14.67
CA ILE A 387 -3.22 58.36 16.07
C ILE A 387 -2.04 59.19 16.56
N ASN A 388 -2.22 59.94 17.65
CA ASN A 388 -1.20 60.82 18.22
C ASN A 388 -0.57 61.78 17.19
N GLY A 389 -1.34 62.25 16.20
CA GLY A 389 -0.85 63.12 15.13
C GLY A 389 -0.02 62.43 14.04
N THR A 390 0.21 61.11 14.14
CA THR A 390 0.84 60.32 13.09
C THR A 390 -0.20 59.65 12.21
N GLU A 391 0.02 59.76 10.90
CA GLU A 391 -0.75 59.04 9.89
C GLU A 391 -0.33 57.59 9.90
N GLN A 392 -1.31 56.69 9.99
CA GLN A 392 -1.03 55.27 9.97
C GLN A 392 -1.93 54.56 8.97
N ASP A 393 -1.30 53.91 8.01
CA ASP A 393 -1.96 53.19 6.92
C ASP A 393 -2.40 51.81 7.38
N TYR A 394 -3.63 51.69 7.85
CA TYR A 394 -4.16 50.42 8.36
C TYR A 394 -5.16 49.73 7.44
N SER A 395 -5.54 50.36 6.33
CA SER A 395 -6.40 49.82 5.27
C SER A 395 -6.71 50.88 4.20
N THR A 396 -6.73 50.51 2.92
CA THR A 396 -7.20 51.38 1.84
C THR A 396 -8.68 51.13 1.57
N PHE A 397 -9.55 52.00 2.08
CA PHE A 397 -10.96 52.00 1.72
C PHE A 397 -11.30 53.24 0.91
N ASN A 398 -12.17 53.06 -0.09
CA ASN A 398 -12.60 54.11 -1.00
C ASN A 398 -14.04 54.50 -0.65
N LEU A 399 -14.25 55.76 -0.33
CA LEU A 399 -15.58 56.35 -0.26
C LEU A 399 -15.93 56.88 -1.66
N GLN A 400 -17.00 56.33 -2.23
CA GLN A 400 -17.60 56.86 -3.45
C GLN A 400 -18.78 57.75 -3.07
N LEU A 401 -18.65 59.05 -3.32
CA LEU A 401 -19.79 59.95 -3.32
C LEU A 401 -20.53 59.78 -4.64
N VAL A 402 -21.82 59.46 -4.57
CA VAL A 402 -22.67 59.33 -5.74
C VAL A 402 -23.59 60.54 -5.78
N ASN A 403 -23.59 61.26 -6.90
CA ASN A 403 -24.56 62.32 -7.14
C ASN A 403 -25.92 61.66 -7.41
N THR A 404 -26.93 61.92 -6.59
CA THR A 404 -28.32 61.54 -6.91
C THR A 404 -28.95 62.55 -7.84
#